data_AF-A0A8H7HBK9-F1
#
_entry.id   AF-A0A8H7HBK9-F1
#
_cell.length_a   1.000
_cell.length_b   1.000
_cell.length_c   1.000
_cell.angle_alpha   90.00
_cell.angle_beta   90.00
_cell.angle_gamma   90.00
#
_symmetry.space_group_name_H-M   'P 1'
#
loop_
_entity.id
_entity.type
_entity.pdbx_description
1 polymer ?
#
loop_
_entity_poly.entity_id
_entity_poly.type
_entity_poly.pdbx_seq_one_letter_code
_entity_poly.pdbx_strand_id
1 'polypeptide(L)'
;MPILDSSALAERFHEEATRALVRRVDVKTSLTPNDTQRTTLIIAGVYVIAIGLLWCVQIHLHAALWRELTLLSCTPSVLQAHSILELDKLLTVGFHEMSHAFAGVLTCAKIHSIELDPDEGGATRMSGGISMITLPAGYIGSCFIGACLIACGFDTNASKVACIVLAVFFLVTLWWARKNWLTWALIAGMTGLIVLFWFVAGGVALRYFGGLKVLFMGVMNCMYALWDIIDDTISRKVNTSDAAVFAKQFGCCPAQVWGVIWLLIAFVFFALGVLVGIAAFKDTAAEQAAASKTFLPVPTI
;
A
#
# COMPACT_ATOMS: atom_id res chain seq x y z
N MET A 1 -46.32 27.77 5.14
CA MET A 1 -45.21 27.69 4.15
C MET A 1 -45.41 28.81 3.16
N PRO A 2 -44.46 29.73 2.97
CA PRO A 2 -44.58 30.71 1.90
C PRO A 2 -44.50 29.96 0.56
N ILE A 3 -45.51 30.16 -0.30
CA ILE A 3 -45.51 29.68 -1.68
C ILE A 3 -44.43 30.51 -2.39
N LEU A 4 -43.29 29.89 -2.69
CA LEU A 4 -42.27 30.51 -3.53
C LEU A 4 -42.92 30.87 -4.87
N ASP A 5 -42.82 32.12 -5.29
CA ASP A 5 -43.19 32.52 -6.64
C ASP A 5 -42.41 31.66 -7.65
N SER A 6 -43.10 31.24 -8.71
CA SER A 6 -42.56 30.54 -9.88
C SER A 6 -41.25 31.12 -10.39
N SER A 7 -41.08 32.45 -10.33
CA SER A 7 -39.86 33.15 -10.73
C SER A 7 -38.66 32.82 -9.82
N ALA A 8 -38.86 32.89 -8.50
CA ALA A 8 -37.85 32.57 -7.49
C ALA A 8 -37.48 31.08 -7.48
N LEU A 9 -38.43 30.21 -7.83
CA LEU A 9 -38.20 28.78 -8.02
C LEU A 9 -37.32 28.51 -9.25
N ALA A 10 -37.61 29.17 -10.38
CA ALA A 10 -36.82 29.06 -11.60
C ALA A 10 -35.38 29.57 -11.43
N GLU A 11 -35.19 30.66 -10.69
CA GLU A 11 -33.87 31.23 -10.40
C GLU A 11 -33.02 30.29 -9.54
N ARG A 12 -33.60 29.69 -8.50
CA ARG A 12 -32.93 28.66 -7.69
C ARG A 12 -32.54 27.43 -8.49
N PHE A 13 -33.45 26.93 -9.34
CA PHE A 13 -33.14 25.80 -10.22
C PHE A 13 -32.01 26.13 -11.19
N HIS A 14 -31.98 27.35 -11.75
CA HIS A 14 -30.91 27.78 -12.63
C HIS A 14 -29.58 27.88 -11.87
N GLU A 15 -29.56 28.42 -10.66
CA GLU A 15 -28.35 28.53 -9.85
C GLU A 15 -27.80 27.15 -9.46
N GLU A 16 -28.65 26.22 -9.05
CA GLU A 16 -28.27 24.83 -8.75
C GLU A 16 -27.75 24.10 -10.00
N ALA A 17 -28.42 24.28 -11.15
CA ALA A 17 -27.99 23.69 -12.41
C ALA A 17 -26.62 24.24 -12.88
N THR A 18 -26.43 25.56 -12.78
CA THR A 18 -25.16 26.22 -13.11
C THR A 18 -24.05 25.76 -12.16
N ARG A 19 -24.31 25.71 -10.85
CA ARG A 19 -23.34 25.24 -9.85
C ARG A 19 -22.98 23.77 -10.09
N ALA A 20 -23.95 22.93 -10.44
CA ALA A 20 -23.72 21.54 -10.81
C ALA A 20 -22.91 21.40 -12.10
N LEU A 21 -23.17 22.22 -13.12
CA LEU A 21 -22.42 22.23 -14.38
C LEU A 21 -20.98 22.70 -14.18
N VAL A 22 -20.76 23.81 -13.47
CA VAL A 22 -19.42 24.32 -13.15
C VAL A 22 -18.63 23.28 -12.36
N ARG A 23 -19.24 22.66 -11.34
CA ARG A 23 -18.61 21.57 -10.58
C ARG A 23 -18.27 20.37 -11.46
N ARG A 24 -19.12 19.99 -12.42
CA ARG A 24 -18.84 18.90 -13.36
C ARG A 24 -17.69 19.22 -14.29
N VAL A 25 -17.62 20.46 -14.80
CA VAL A 25 -16.50 20.92 -15.64
C VAL A 25 -15.21 20.89 -14.83
N ASP A 26 -15.22 21.43 -13.61
CA ASP A 26 -14.07 21.47 -12.69
C ASP A 26 -13.56 20.07 -12.33
N VAL A 27 -14.46 19.13 -12.01
CA VAL A 27 -14.10 17.72 -11.77
C VAL A 27 -13.52 17.08 -13.03
N LYS A 28 -14.10 17.33 -14.22
CA LYS A 28 -13.58 16.77 -15.47
C LYS A 28 -12.18 17.30 -15.77
N THR A 29 -11.94 18.60 -15.62
CA THR A 29 -10.61 19.19 -15.83
C THR A 29 -9.60 18.72 -14.79
N SER A 30 -10.01 18.62 -13.52
CA SER A 30 -9.16 18.14 -12.43
C SER A 30 -8.77 16.66 -12.59
N LEU A 31 -9.70 15.81 -13.06
CA LEU A 31 -9.43 14.37 -13.23
C LEU A 31 -8.87 13.99 -14.60
N THR A 32 -8.75 14.93 -15.55
CA THR A 32 -8.12 14.64 -16.85
C THR A 32 -6.59 14.60 -16.68
N PRO A 33 -5.92 13.47 -16.95
CA PRO A 33 -4.47 13.36 -16.77
C PRO A 33 -3.70 14.15 -17.83
N ASN A 34 -2.64 14.86 -17.43
CA ASN A 34 -1.66 15.42 -18.36
C ASN A 34 -0.67 14.32 -18.85
N ASP A 35 0.24 14.65 -19.78
CA ASP A 35 1.18 13.67 -20.35
C ASP A 35 2.09 13.02 -19.31
N THR A 36 2.54 13.79 -18.30
CA THR A 36 3.40 13.29 -17.22
C THR A 36 2.63 12.31 -16.31
N GLN A 37 1.38 12.64 -15.99
CA GLN A 37 0.49 11.77 -15.22
C GLN A 37 0.13 10.52 -16.02
N ARG A 38 -0.07 10.63 -17.34
CA ARG A 38 -0.31 9.49 -18.22
C ARG A 38 0.87 8.51 -18.20
N THR A 39 2.12 9.00 -18.23
CA THR A 39 3.30 8.15 -18.05
C THR A 39 3.29 7.44 -16.69
N THR A 40 2.94 8.15 -15.60
CA THR A 40 2.82 7.55 -14.26
C THR A 40 1.76 6.44 -14.23
N LEU A 41 0.59 6.67 -14.84
CA LEU A 41 -0.49 5.69 -14.93
C LEU A 41 -0.11 4.46 -15.75
N ILE A 42 0.57 4.65 -16.89
CA ILE A 42 1.08 3.54 -17.71
C ILE A 42 2.05 2.69 -16.89
N ILE A 43 2.99 3.33 -16.19
CA ILE A 43 3.97 2.63 -15.35
C ILE A 43 3.28 1.88 -14.21
N ALA A 44 2.32 2.50 -13.52
CA ALA A 44 1.54 1.84 -12.49
C ALA A 44 0.78 0.63 -13.04
N GLY A 45 0.18 0.74 -14.23
CA GLY A 45 -0.48 -0.38 -14.91
C GLY A 45 0.49 -1.51 -15.27
N VAL A 46 1.69 -1.18 -15.77
CA VAL A 46 2.75 -2.16 -16.02
C VAL A 46 3.16 -2.87 -14.72
N TYR A 47 3.26 -2.15 -13.60
CA TYR A 47 3.55 -2.76 -12.30
C TYR A 47 2.45 -3.73 -11.86
N VAL A 48 1.18 -3.35 -11.95
CA VAL A 48 0.05 -4.23 -11.62
C VAL A 48 0.12 -5.52 -12.44
N ILE A 49 0.36 -5.42 -13.76
CA ILE A 49 0.48 -6.58 -14.64
C ILE A 49 1.71 -7.42 -14.28
N ALA A 50 2.87 -6.79 -14.10
CA ALA A 50 4.11 -7.49 -13.78
C ALA A 50 4.01 -8.23 -12.44
N ILE A 51 3.48 -7.58 -11.40
CA ILE A 51 3.25 -8.19 -10.08
C ILE A 51 2.27 -9.38 -10.22
N GLY A 52 1.16 -9.21 -10.93
CA GLY A 52 0.19 -10.28 -11.17
C GLY A 52 0.79 -11.47 -11.94
N LEU A 53 1.60 -11.21 -12.98
CA LEU A 53 2.28 -12.26 -13.74
C LEU A 53 3.35 -12.97 -12.92
N LEU A 54 4.17 -12.22 -12.17
CA LEU A 54 5.20 -12.79 -11.30
C LEU A 54 4.57 -13.68 -10.24
N TRP A 55 3.41 -13.31 -9.70
CA TRP A 55 2.64 -14.17 -8.81
C TRP A 55 2.11 -15.42 -9.49
N CYS A 56 1.52 -15.28 -10.68
CA CYS A 56 1.02 -16.42 -11.44
C CYS A 56 2.14 -17.42 -11.69
N VAL A 57 3.31 -16.93 -12.12
CA VAL A 57 4.51 -17.75 -12.30
C VAL A 57 4.95 -18.37 -10.98
N GLN A 58 5.03 -17.61 -9.88
CA GLN A 58 5.43 -18.15 -8.58
C GLN A 58 4.53 -19.28 -8.10
N ILE A 59 3.20 -19.14 -8.25
CA ILE A 59 2.22 -20.17 -7.88
C ILE A 59 2.42 -21.44 -8.73
N HIS A 60 2.58 -21.29 -10.05
CA HIS A 60 2.76 -22.42 -10.96
C HIS A 60 4.13 -23.09 -10.78
N LEU A 61 5.19 -22.31 -10.51
CA LEU A 61 6.53 -22.82 -10.27
C LEU A 61 6.58 -23.55 -8.93
N HIS A 62 6.00 -23.02 -7.85
CA HIS A 62 5.86 -23.74 -6.58
C HIS A 62 5.06 -25.03 -6.77
N ALA A 63 3.93 -25.00 -7.48
CA ALA A 63 3.13 -26.20 -7.74
C ALA A 63 3.88 -27.26 -8.56
N ALA A 64 4.71 -26.84 -9.52
CA ALA A 64 5.53 -27.74 -10.34
C ALA A 64 6.73 -28.31 -9.56
N LEU A 65 7.47 -27.46 -8.83
CA LEU A 65 8.63 -27.86 -8.02
C LEU A 65 8.22 -28.76 -6.85
N TRP A 66 7.11 -28.46 -6.16
CA TRP A 66 6.60 -29.31 -5.06
C TRP A 66 6.21 -30.71 -5.52
N ARG A 67 5.80 -30.86 -6.78
CA ARG A 67 5.45 -32.16 -7.37
C ARG A 67 6.68 -33.02 -7.69
N GLU A 68 7.86 -32.42 -7.85
CA GLU A 68 9.12 -33.12 -8.10
C GLU A 68 10.01 -33.26 -6.85
N LEU A 69 10.02 -32.27 -5.94
CA LEU A 69 10.84 -32.26 -4.71
C LEU A 69 10.29 -33.12 -3.57
N THR A 70 9.01 -33.51 -3.59
CA THR A 70 8.46 -34.47 -2.61
C THR A 70 9.06 -35.88 -2.74
N LEU A 71 9.82 -36.17 -3.80
CA LEU A 71 10.51 -37.43 -4.01
C LEU A 71 11.99 -37.43 -3.57
N LEU A 72 12.57 -36.26 -3.28
CA LEU A 72 13.96 -36.14 -2.87
C LEU A 72 13.98 -35.39 -1.54
N SER A 73 14.00 -36.13 -0.43
CA SER A 73 14.00 -35.67 0.96
C SER A 73 15.26 -34.86 1.33
N CYS A 74 15.50 -33.76 0.62
CA CYS A 74 16.60 -32.83 0.83
C CYS A 74 15.99 -31.48 1.20
N THR A 75 16.37 -30.99 2.38
CA THR A 75 15.83 -29.81 3.05
C THR A 75 15.85 -28.56 2.15
N PRO A 76 14.74 -27.80 2.03
CA PRO A 76 14.62 -26.66 1.11
C PRO A 76 15.33 -25.38 1.57
N SER A 77 16.18 -25.41 2.59
CA SER A 77 16.67 -24.21 3.27
C SER A 77 17.82 -23.45 2.58
N VAL A 78 18.36 -23.92 1.44
CA VAL A 78 19.63 -23.38 0.90
C VAL A 78 19.51 -22.77 -0.51
N LEU A 79 18.36 -22.88 -1.18
CA LEU A 79 18.18 -22.31 -2.53
C LEU A 79 16.89 -21.51 -2.70
N GLN A 80 16.40 -20.86 -1.64
CA GLN A 80 15.50 -19.73 -1.81
C GLN A 80 16.37 -18.59 -2.36
N ALA A 81 16.45 -18.44 -3.68
CA ALA A 81 16.89 -17.18 -4.26
C ALA A 81 15.91 -16.12 -3.74
N HIS A 82 16.30 -15.43 -2.66
CA HIS A 82 15.54 -14.36 -2.01
C HIS A 82 15.35 -13.27 -3.05
N SER A 83 14.27 -13.43 -3.81
CA SER A 83 13.94 -12.57 -4.92
C SER A 83 13.57 -11.21 -4.33
N ILE A 84 13.85 -10.12 -5.05
CA ILE A 84 13.45 -8.75 -4.67
C ILE A 84 11.97 -8.71 -4.24
N LEU A 85 11.13 -9.51 -4.91
CA LEU A 85 9.73 -9.71 -4.57
C LEU A 85 9.50 -10.18 -3.14
N GLU A 86 10.24 -11.17 -2.63
CA GLU A 86 10.06 -11.68 -1.26
C GLU A 86 10.40 -10.62 -0.21
N LEU A 87 11.36 -9.74 -0.52
CA LEU A 87 11.68 -8.58 0.32
C LEU A 87 10.52 -7.57 0.34
N ASP A 88 9.92 -7.29 -0.82
CA ASP A 88 8.77 -6.39 -0.94
C ASP A 88 7.48 -6.97 -0.33
N LYS A 89 7.31 -8.29 -0.40
CA LYS A 89 6.23 -9.01 0.30
C LYS A 89 6.36 -8.82 1.80
N LEU A 90 7.54 -9.10 2.36
CA LEU A 90 7.79 -8.93 3.79
C LEU A 90 7.59 -7.49 4.24
N LEU A 91 7.93 -6.53 3.39
CA LEU A 91 7.66 -5.12 3.66
C LEU A 91 6.17 -4.83 3.80
N THR A 92 5.38 -5.37 2.88
CA THR A 92 3.93 -5.20 2.90
C THR A 92 3.33 -5.81 4.15
N VAL A 93 3.75 -7.02 4.50
CA VAL A 93 3.38 -7.66 5.77
C VAL A 93 3.83 -6.79 6.96
N GLY A 94 5.00 -6.15 6.88
CA GLY A 94 5.44 -5.16 7.86
C GLY A 94 4.50 -3.98 8.04
N PHE A 95 3.95 -3.41 6.94
CA PHE A 95 2.94 -2.35 7.03
C PHE A 95 1.63 -2.84 7.66
N HIS A 96 1.23 -4.08 7.34
CA HIS A 96 0.04 -4.72 7.93
C HIS A 96 0.19 -4.85 9.45
N GLU A 97 1.26 -5.50 9.92
CA GLU A 97 1.52 -5.71 11.34
C GLU A 97 1.69 -4.40 12.12
N MET A 98 2.39 -3.44 11.53
CA MET A 98 2.53 -2.12 12.14
C MET A 98 1.21 -1.37 12.25
N SER A 99 0.26 -1.60 11.33
CA SER A 99 -1.06 -0.97 11.39
C SER A 99 -1.87 -1.52 12.56
N HIS A 100 -1.77 -2.83 12.85
CA HIS A 100 -2.31 -3.40 14.09
C HIS A 100 -1.69 -2.74 15.32
N ALA A 101 -0.35 -2.65 15.36
CA ALA A 101 0.36 -2.08 16.50
C ALA A 101 -0.03 -0.61 16.73
N PHE A 102 -0.11 0.19 15.67
CA PHE A 102 -0.49 1.60 15.75
C PHE A 102 -1.93 1.78 16.23
N ALA A 103 -2.89 1.06 15.64
CA ALA A 103 -4.28 1.06 16.10
C ALA A 103 -4.39 0.56 17.56
N GLY A 104 -3.57 -0.41 17.94
CA GLY A 104 -3.43 -0.88 19.30
C GLY A 104 -3.03 0.25 20.24
N VAL A 105 -1.94 0.95 19.96
CA VAL A 105 -1.46 2.08 20.77
C VAL A 105 -2.54 3.16 20.89
N LEU A 106 -3.22 3.53 19.79
CA LEU A 106 -4.30 4.51 19.81
C LEU A 106 -5.51 4.08 20.64
N THR A 107 -5.74 2.78 20.77
CA THR A 107 -6.81 2.21 21.61
C THR A 107 -6.31 1.78 22.99
N CYS A 108 -5.13 2.26 23.41
CA CYS A 108 -4.49 1.98 24.69
C CYS A 108 -4.05 0.52 24.91
N ALA A 109 -3.77 -0.22 23.84
CA ALA A 109 -3.12 -1.52 23.90
C ALA A 109 -1.62 -1.40 24.20
N LYS A 110 -1.07 -2.41 24.87
CA LYS A 110 0.37 -2.58 25.06
C LYS A 110 0.92 -3.55 24.01
N ILE A 111 1.81 -3.04 23.16
CA ILE A 111 2.48 -3.85 22.12
C ILE A 111 3.67 -4.60 22.73
N HIS A 112 3.71 -5.92 22.57
CA HIS A 112 4.75 -6.78 23.13
C HIS A 112 5.87 -7.12 22.14
N SER A 113 5.51 -7.49 20.92
CA SER A 113 6.45 -7.74 19.82
C SER A 113 5.74 -7.75 18.48
N ILE A 114 6.50 -7.44 17.44
CA ILE A 114 6.13 -7.65 16.04
C ILE A 114 7.14 -8.66 15.46
N GLU A 115 6.63 -9.72 14.84
CA GLU A 115 7.41 -10.78 14.21
C GLU A 115 7.09 -10.79 12.71
N LEU A 116 8.12 -10.78 11.86
CA LEU A 116 7.99 -10.93 10.41
C LEU A 116 8.79 -12.16 9.98
N ASP A 117 8.09 -13.15 9.45
CA ASP A 117 8.59 -14.42 8.97
C ASP A 117 8.37 -14.55 7.45
N PRO A 118 9.41 -14.82 6.64
CA PRO A 118 9.26 -14.95 5.20
C PRO A 118 8.35 -16.11 4.75
N ASP A 119 8.24 -17.16 5.57
CA ASP A 119 7.51 -18.38 5.23
C ASP A 119 6.08 -18.37 5.83
N GLU A 120 5.91 -17.79 7.02
CA GLU A 120 4.64 -17.78 7.76
C GLU A 120 3.90 -16.43 7.76
N GLY A 121 4.53 -15.33 7.31
CA GLY A 121 3.92 -13.99 7.28
C GLY A 121 4.25 -13.15 8.51
N GLY A 122 3.26 -12.43 9.05
CA GLY A 122 3.43 -11.48 10.14
C GLY A 122 2.66 -11.85 11.40
N ALA A 123 3.14 -11.40 12.57
CA ALA A 123 2.37 -11.51 13.80
C ALA A 123 2.65 -10.35 14.77
N THR A 124 1.58 -9.65 15.16
CA THR A 124 1.62 -8.61 16.19
C THR A 124 1.07 -9.13 17.51
N ARG A 125 1.94 -9.25 18.51
CA ARG A 125 1.56 -9.63 19.87
C ARG A 125 1.24 -8.37 20.68
N MET A 126 -0.01 -8.22 21.11
CA MET A 126 -0.45 -7.10 21.95
C MET A 126 -1.43 -7.54 23.04
N SER A 127 -1.56 -6.74 24.09
CA SER A 127 -2.57 -6.92 25.15
C SER A 127 -3.37 -5.63 25.38
N GLY A 128 -4.68 -5.77 25.59
CA GLY A 128 -5.60 -4.62 25.65
C GLY A 128 -5.96 -4.08 24.25
N GLY A 129 -6.51 -2.87 24.21
CA GLY A 129 -7.02 -2.27 22.97
C GLY A 129 -8.45 -2.64 22.64
N ILE A 130 -8.97 -2.03 21.58
CA ILE A 130 -10.31 -2.32 21.05
C ILE A 130 -10.15 -3.21 19.81
N SER A 131 -10.38 -4.51 19.95
CA SER A 131 -10.23 -5.50 18.87
C SER A 131 -11.02 -5.16 17.60
N MET A 132 -12.15 -4.45 17.75
CA MET A 132 -12.97 -4.00 16.62
C MET A 132 -12.23 -3.02 15.70
N ILE A 133 -11.26 -2.29 16.23
CA ILE A 133 -10.43 -1.34 15.49
C ILE A 133 -9.10 -1.99 15.11
N THR A 134 -8.48 -2.73 16.04
CA THR A 134 -7.13 -3.27 15.81
C THR A 134 -7.10 -4.38 14.78
N LEU A 135 -8.08 -5.30 14.74
CA LEU A 135 -8.12 -6.40 13.76
C LEU A 135 -8.28 -5.92 12.31
N PRO A 136 -9.23 -5.04 11.94
CA PRO A 136 -9.29 -4.55 10.56
C PRO A 136 -8.14 -3.59 10.21
N ALA A 137 -7.41 -3.07 11.21
CA ALA A 137 -6.33 -2.10 10.96
C ALA A 137 -5.20 -2.68 10.12
N GLY A 138 -4.94 -3.98 10.16
CA GLY A 138 -3.91 -4.62 9.33
C GLY A 138 -4.18 -4.38 7.84
N TYR A 139 -5.30 -4.93 7.34
CA TYR A 139 -5.67 -4.81 5.93
C TYR A 139 -5.98 -3.36 5.53
N ILE A 140 -6.75 -2.64 6.34
CA ILE A 140 -7.19 -1.29 5.99
C ILE A 140 -6.01 -0.30 6.07
N GLY A 141 -5.18 -0.41 7.11
CA GLY A 141 -4.04 0.46 7.33
C GLY A 141 -2.95 0.24 6.28
N SER A 142 -2.64 -1.02 5.95
CA SER A 142 -1.72 -1.31 4.84
C SER A 142 -2.23 -0.75 3.52
N CYS A 143 -3.51 -0.95 3.17
CA CYS A 143 -4.12 -0.36 1.96
C CYS A 143 -4.04 1.18 1.94
N PHE A 144 -4.29 1.82 3.08
CA PHE A 144 -4.20 3.28 3.22
C PHE A 144 -2.78 3.77 2.98
N ILE A 145 -1.77 3.14 3.61
CA ILE A 145 -0.36 3.47 3.40
C ILE A 145 0.01 3.31 1.92
N GLY A 146 -0.43 2.22 1.30
CA GLY A 146 -0.24 1.97 -0.14
C GLY A 146 -0.84 3.07 -1.01
N ALA A 147 -2.07 3.51 -0.72
CA ALA A 147 -2.73 4.60 -1.42
C ALA A 147 -1.98 5.94 -1.29
N CYS A 148 -1.48 6.25 -0.10
CA CYS A 148 -0.64 7.44 0.13
C CYS A 148 0.66 7.38 -0.69
N LEU A 149 1.33 6.23 -0.71
CA LEU A 149 2.55 6.03 -1.50
C LEU A 149 2.27 6.14 -3.01
N ILE A 150 1.15 5.58 -3.50
CA ILE A 150 0.73 5.74 -4.90
C ILE A 150 0.54 7.22 -5.23
N ALA A 151 -0.20 7.96 -4.40
CA ALA A 151 -0.44 9.39 -4.62
C ALA A 151 0.87 10.19 -4.65
N CYS A 152 1.78 9.94 -3.70
CA CYS A 152 3.10 10.57 -3.66
C CYS A 152 3.97 10.22 -4.89
N GLY A 153 3.73 9.08 -5.56
CA GLY A 153 4.42 8.68 -6.79
C GLY A 153 4.15 9.58 -8.01
N PHE A 154 3.12 10.44 -7.96
CA PHE A 154 2.81 11.40 -9.02
C PHE A 154 3.69 12.66 -9.00
N ASP A 155 4.47 12.89 -7.95
CA ASP A 155 5.39 14.01 -7.85
C ASP A 155 6.76 13.61 -7.26
N THR A 156 7.81 14.28 -7.73
CA THR A 156 9.19 13.97 -7.33
C THR A 156 9.48 14.42 -5.90
N ASN A 157 9.00 15.60 -5.49
CA ASN A 157 9.21 16.12 -4.14
C ASN A 157 8.35 15.35 -3.13
N ALA A 158 7.10 15.06 -3.48
CA ALA A 158 6.24 14.20 -2.68
C ALA A 158 6.85 12.81 -2.46
N SER A 159 7.44 12.21 -3.51
CA SER A 159 8.16 10.93 -3.40
C SER A 159 9.36 11.02 -2.45
N LYS A 160 10.17 12.09 -2.50
CA LYS A 160 11.28 12.31 -1.56
C LYS A 160 10.80 12.35 -0.11
N VAL A 161 9.72 13.11 0.15
CA VAL A 161 9.13 13.19 1.50
C VAL A 161 8.60 11.84 1.94
N ALA A 162 7.88 11.12 1.06
CA ALA A 162 7.37 9.79 1.35
C ALA A 162 8.48 8.81 1.72
N CYS A 163 9.63 8.84 1.05
CA CYS A 163 10.79 8.02 1.41
C CYS A 163 11.35 8.33 2.81
N ILE A 164 11.38 9.60 3.21
CA ILE A 164 11.83 9.98 4.56
C ILE A 164 10.83 9.47 5.61
N VAL A 165 9.54 9.71 5.40
CA VAL A 165 8.47 9.23 6.30
C VAL A 165 8.53 7.71 6.43
N LEU A 166 8.76 7.03 5.32
CA LEU A 166 8.88 5.59 5.28
C LEU A 166 10.11 5.07 6.02
N ALA A 167 11.27 5.73 5.86
CA ALA A 167 12.48 5.37 6.59
C ALA A 167 12.26 5.55 8.11
N VAL A 168 11.63 6.66 8.54
CA VAL A 168 11.28 6.88 9.95
C VAL A 168 10.33 5.79 10.45
N PHE A 169 9.32 5.44 9.66
CA PHE A 169 8.37 4.38 9.99
C PHE A 169 9.11 3.06 10.25
N PHE A 170 10.04 2.65 9.38
CA PHE A 170 10.84 1.45 9.57
C PHE A 170 11.76 1.50 10.78
N LEU A 171 12.37 2.65 11.07
CA LEU A 171 13.17 2.82 12.28
C LEU A 171 12.34 2.62 13.55
N VAL A 172 11.08 3.10 13.56
CA VAL A 172 10.14 2.83 14.66
C VAL A 172 9.77 1.34 14.71
N THR A 173 9.54 0.69 13.57
CA THR A 173 9.28 -0.76 13.51
C THR A 173 10.43 -1.57 14.10
N LEU A 174 11.69 -1.18 13.85
CA LEU A 174 12.88 -1.85 14.42
C LEU A 174 12.86 -1.88 15.96
N TRP A 175 12.25 -0.88 16.61
CA TRP A 175 12.10 -0.87 18.07
C TRP A 175 11.24 -2.03 18.57
N TRP A 176 10.18 -2.40 17.84
CA TRP A 176 9.27 -3.50 18.21
C TRP A 176 9.69 -4.87 17.65
N ALA A 177 10.52 -4.89 16.59
CA ALA A 177 11.01 -6.11 15.93
C ALA A 177 12.31 -6.70 16.52
N ARG A 178 12.80 -6.13 17.63
CA ARG A 178 14.07 -6.47 18.32
C ARG A 178 14.27 -7.93 18.77
N LYS A 179 13.26 -8.79 18.66
CA LYS A 179 13.38 -10.22 19.01
C LYS A 179 13.84 -11.10 17.85
N ASN A 180 13.70 -10.66 16.61
CA ASN A 180 14.06 -11.46 15.42
C ASN A 180 15.16 -10.76 14.60
N TRP A 181 16.32 -11.40 14.51
CA TRP A 181 17.48 -10.87 13.77
C TRP A 181 17.21 -10.76 12.26
N LEU A 182 16.39 -11.66 11.71
CA LEU A 182 16.03 -11.69 10.30
C LEU A 182 15.17 -10.48 9.95
N THR A 183 14.13 -10.21 10.76
CA THR A 183 13.31 -9.00 10.63
C THR A 183 14.17 -7.73 10.70
N TRP A 184 15.15 -7.71 11.62
CA TRP A 184 16.07 -6.59 11.77
C TRP A 184 16.95 -6.40 10.53
N ALA A 185 17.53 -7.47 10.00
CA ALA A 185 18.36 -7.45 8.81
C ALA A 185 17.59 -7.01 7.56
N LEU A 186 16.34 -7.47 7.41
CA LEU A 186 15.50 -7.15 6.24
C LEU A 186 15.04 -5.69 6.27
N ILE A 187 14.55 -5.20 7.41
CA ILE A 187 14.16 -3.79 7.54
C ILE A 187 15.37 -2.87 7.38
N ALA A 188 16.52 -3.22 7.97
CA ALA A 188 17.76 -2.45 7.81
C ALA A 188 18.27 -2.46 6.35
N GLY A 189 18.22 -3.63 5.69
CA GLY A 189 18.59 -3.77 4.27
C GLY A 189 17.72 -2.92 3.36
N MET A 190 16.40 -2.90 3.58
CA MET A 190 15.48 -2.06 2.80
C MET A 190 15.68 -0.57 3.05
N THR A 191 15.89 -0.18 4.32
CA THR A 191 16.22 1.20 4.67
C THR A 191 17.53 1.64 4.01
N GLY A 192 18.55 0.78 4.02
CA GLY A 192 19.82 1.01 3.35
C GLY A 192 19.67 1.15 1.83
N LEU A 193 18.83 0.33 1.19
CA LEU A 193 18.54 0.42 -0.24
C LEU A 193 17.80 1.73 -0.59
N ILE A 194 16.83 2.16 0.22
CA ILE A 194 16.14 3.45 0.05
C ILE A 194 17.16 4.60 0.09
N VAL A 195 18.09 4.58 1.05
CA VAL A 195 19.15 5.59 1.17
C VAL A 195 20.13 5.52 0.00
N LEU A 196 20.51 4.32 -0.46
CA LEU A 196 21.40 4.14 -1.61
C LEU A 196 20.79 4.76 -2.88
N PHE A 197 19.53 4.46 -3.17
CA PHE A 197 18.83 4.97 -4.35
C PHE A 197 18.49 6.46 -4.28
N TRP A 198 18.53 7.07 -3.09
CA TRP A 198 18.42 8.52 -2.92
C TRP A 198 19.49 9.28 -3.71
N PHE A 199 20.70 8.73 -3.80
CA PHE A 199 21.84 9.36 -4.46
C PHE A 199 21.91 9.08 -5.97
N VAL A 200 21.02 8.23 -6.50
CA VAL A 200 21.03 7.83 -7.92
C VAL A 200 20.12 8.74 -8.76
N ALA A 201 20.63 9.24 -9.88
CA ALA A 201 19.89 9.99 -10.91
C ALA A 201 19.06 11.18 -10.36
N GLY A 202 19.60 11.93 -9.40
CA GLY A 202 18.98 13.17 -8.88
C GLY A 202 17.59 12.97 -8.26
N GLY A 203 17.29 11.78 -7.76
CA GLY A 203 15.99 11.44 -7.18
C GLY A 203 14.87 11.18 -8.21
N VAL A 204 15.12 11.31 -9.51
CA VAL A 204 14.17 10.85 -10.55
C VAL A 204 14.07 9.32 -10.52
N ALA A 205 15.14 8.66 -10.11
CA ALA A 205 15.13 7.25 -9.76
C ALA A 205 14.38 6.94 -8.44
N LEU A 206 13.79 7.89 -7.71
CA LEU A 206 12.83 7.54 -6.65
C LEU A 206 11.42 7.33 -7.22
N ARG A 207 11.16 7.81 -8.45
CA ARG A 207 9.83 7.83 -9.08
C ARG A 207 9.54 6.64 -10.02
N TYR A 208 10.45 6.31 -10.97
CA TYR A 208 10.09 5.40 -12.10
C TYR A 208 10.93 4.13 -12.35
N PHE A 209 12.25 4.16 -12.17
CA PHE A 209 13.19 3.13 -12.70
C PHE A 209 13.68 1.94 -11.78
N GLY A 210 12.87 0.94 -11.41
CA GLY A 210 13.33 -0.25 -10.63
C GLY A 210 12.48 -0.60 -9.39
N GLY A 211 12.62 -1.83 -8.87
CA GLY A 211 11.74 -2.46 -7.84
C GLY A 211 11.77 -1.88 -6.41
N LEU A 212 12.21 -0.63 -6.20
CA LEU A 212 12.44 -0.05 -4.87
C LEU A 212 11.83 1.35 -4.67
N LYS A 213 10.80 1.69 -5.45
CA LYS A 213 10.31 3.08 -5.64
C LYS A 213 8.99 3.31 -4.95
N VAL A 214 8.72 4.56 -4.56
CA VAL A 214 7.50 4.95 -3.83
C VAL A 214 6.24 4.51 -4.57
N LEU A 215 6.18 4.72 -5.89
CA LEU A 215 5.05 4.27 -6.72
C LEU A 215 4.95 2.74 -6.78
N PHE A 216 6.07 2.05 -7.02
CA PHE A 216 6.10 0.58 -7.07
C PHE A 216 5.71 -0.02 -5.73
N MET A 217 6.27 0.48 -4.63
CA MET A 217 5.98 0.04 -3.27
C MET A 217 4.53 0.32 -2.89
N GLY A 218 3.96 1.46 -3.29
CA GLY A 218 2.55 1.73 -3.10
C GLY A 218 1.65 0.75 -3.86
N VAL A 219 1.94 0.50 -5.14
CA VAL A 219 1.21 -0.48 -5.96
C VAL A 219 1.37 -1.90 -5.40
N MET A 220 2.58 -2.31 -5.07
CA MET A 220 2.89 -3.60 -4.48
C MET A 220 2.16 -3.78 -3.16
N ASN A 221 2.20 -2.78 -2.28
CA ASN A 221 1.54 -2.83 -0.98
C ASN A 221 0.01 -2.99 -1.12
N CYS A 222 -0.63 -2.21 -2.00
CA CYS A 222 -2.06 -2.37 -2.27
C CYS A 222 -2.39 -3.72 -2.92
N MET A 223 -1.62 -4.16 -3.92
CA MET A 223 -1.85 -5.44 -4.60
C MET A 223 -1.67 -6.63 -3.65
N TYR A 224 -0.65 -6.58 -2.79
CA TYR A 224 -0.40 -7.61 -1.78
C TYR A 224 -1.48 -7.65 -0.72
N ALA A 225 -1.94 -6.50 -0.21
CA ALA A 225 -3.07 -6.48 0.70
C ALA A 225 -4.35 -7.05 0.06
N LEU A 226 -4.63 -6.74 -1.21
CA LEU A 226 -5.75 -7.36 -1.93
C LEU A 226 -5.59 -8.88 -2.02
N TRP A 227 -4.38 -9.35 -2.36
CA TRP A 227 -4.09 -10.77 -2.45
C TRP A 227 -4.21 -11.47 -1.10
N ASP A 228 -3.69 -10.88 -0.03
CA ASP A 228 -3.72 -11.41 1.32
C ASP A 228 -5.17 -11.58 1.79
N ILE A 229 -6.02 -10.58 1.55
CA ILE A 229 -7.46 -10.68 1.80
C ILE A 229 -8.10 -11.80 0.95
N ILE A 230 -7.74 -11.92 -0.33
CA ILE A 230 -8.27 -12.96 -1.23
C ILE A 230 -7.83 -14.36 -0.76
N ASP A 231 -6.56 -14.56 -0.43
CA ASP A 231 -6.01 -15.82 0.07
C ASP A 231 -6.72 -16.21 1.37
N ASP A 232 -6.78 -15.30 2.34
CA ASP A 232 -7.45 -15.53 3.63
C ASP A 232 -8.95 -15.76 3.52
N THR A 233 -9.61 -15.19 2.50
CA THR A 233 -11.05 -15.31 2.27
C THR A 233 -11.43 -16.55 1.46
N ILE A 234 -10.63 -16.92 0.45
CA ILE A 234 -10.98 -17.91 -0.58
C ILE A 234 -10.21 -19.23 -0.41
N SER A 235 -8.91 -19.20 -0.04
CA SER A 235 -8.04 -20.40 -0.12
C SER A 235 -8.07 -21.31 1.11
N ARG A 236 -8.97 -21.07 2.08
CA ARG A 236 -9.07 -21.82 3.35
C ARG A 236 -7.76 -21.82 4.15
N LYS A 237 -7.17 -20.65 4.42
CA LYS A 237 -6.28 -20.53 5.57
C LYS A 237 -7.09 -20.50 6.88
N VAL A 238 -6.78 -21.52 7.67
CA VAL A 238 -7.45 -22.04 8.85
C VAL A 238 -7.32 -21.09 10.05
N ASN A 239 -8.44 -20.65 10.64
CA ASN A 239 -8.61 -20.17 12.03
C ASN A 239 -7.72 -19.03 12.61
N THR A 240 -6.73 -18.46 11.88
CA THR A 240 -5.80 -17.44 12.42
C THR A 240 -5.75 -16.11 11.67
N SER A 241 -6.40 -15.97 10.50
CA SER A 241 -6.45 -14.67 9.79
C SER A 241 -7.26 -13.61 10.55
N ASP A 242 -6.99 -12.33 10.32
CA ASP A 242 -7.70 -11.24 10.98
C ASP A 242 -9.22 -11.32 10.74
N ALA A 243 -9.62 -11.71 9.52
CA ALA A 243 -11.03 -11.89 9.17
C ALA A 243 -11.68 -13.06 9.94
N ALA A 244 -10.94 -14.16 10.13
CA ALA A 244 -11.40 -15.30 10.91
C ALA A 244 -11.50 -14.97 12.40
N VAL A 245 -10.51 -14.29 12.97
CA VAL A 245 -10.51 -13.84 14.37
C VAL A 245 -11.63 -12.83 14.60
N PHE A 246 -11.82 -11.87 13.69
CA PHE A 246 -12.90 -10.89 13.77
C PHE A 246 -14.28 -11.54 13.71
N ALA A 247 -14.50 -12.46 12.77
CA ALA A 247 -15.75 -13.20 12.67
C ALA A 247 -16.02 -14.03 13.95
N LYS A 248 -15.00 -14.66 14.51
CA LYS A 248 -15.11 -15.43 15.76
C LYS A 248 -15.45 -14.55 16.96
N GLN A 249 -14.89 -13.34 17.02
CA GLN A 249 -15.09 -12.44 18.16
C GLN A 249 -16.43 -11.68 18.10
N PHE A 250 -16.90 -11.31 16.91
CA PHE A 250 -18.09 -10.47 16.73
C PHE A 250 -19.32 -11.21 16.16
N GLY A 251 -19.16 -12.45 15.68
CA GLY A 251 -20.25 -13.41 15.46
C GLY A 251 -21.33 -13.07 14.43
N CYS A 252 -21.37 -11.88 13.81
CA CYS A 252 -22.50 -11.54 12.92
C CYS A 252 -22.50 -12.32 11.62
N CYS A 253 -21.31 -12.61 11.09
CA CYS A 253 -21.13 -12.92 9.69
C CYS A 253 -19.88 -13.79 9.51
N PRO A 254 -19.87 -14.74 8.55
CA PRO A 254 -18.70 -15.56 8.25
C PRO A 254 -17.47 -14.71 7.89
N ALA A 255 -16.27 -15.23 8.14
CA ALA A 255 -15.00 -14.58 7.82
C ALA A 255 -14.93 -14.08 6.37
N GLN A 256 -15.55 -14.82 5.45
CA GLN A 256 -15.59 -14.48 4.03
C GLN A 256 -16.36 -13.19 3.74
N VAL A 257 -17.43 -12.92 4.48
CA VAL A 257 -18.22 -11.69 4.29
C VAL A 257 -17.39 -10.48 4.73
N TRP A 258 -16.71 -10.59 5.88
CA TRP A 258 -15.81 -9.56 6.36
C TRP A 258 -14.62 -9.34 5.42
N GLY A 259 -14.04 -10.43 4.92
CA GLY A 259 -12.99 -10.40 3.90
C GLY A 259 -13.44 -9.66 2.64
N VAL A 260 -14.63 -9.94 2.10
CA VAL A 260 -15.17 -9.21 0.93
C VAL A 260 -15.38 -7.73 1.23
N ILE A 261 -15.86 -7.36 2.42
CA ILE A 261 -16.02 -5.96 2.82
C ILE A 261 -14.67 -5.24 2.81
N TRP A 262 -13.64 -5.84 3.41
CA TRP A 262 -12.30 -5.26 3.46
C TRP A 262 -11.63 -5.25 2.09
N LEU A 263 -11.91 -6.24 1.24
CA LEU A 263 -11.47 -6.26 -0.16
C LEU A 263 -12.04 -5.07 -0.94
N LEU A 264 -13.33 -4.79 -0.79
CA LEU A 264 -13.95 -3.62 -1.43
C LEU A 264 -13.32 -2.30 -0.94
N ILE A 265 -13.06 -2.19 0.36
CA ILE A 265 -12.38 -1.03 0.95
C ILE A 265 -10.97 -0.88 0.38
N ALA A 266 -10.22 -1.98 0.25
CA ALA A 266 -8.88 -1.99 -0.33
C ALA A 266 -8.88 -1.50 -1.79
N PHE A 267 -9.85 -1.94 -2.60
CA PHE A 267 -10.04 -1.42 -3.96
C PHE A 267 -10.34 0.08 -3.98
N VAL A 268 -11.17 0.56 -3.05
CA VAL A 268 -11.46 2.00 -2.90
C VAL A 268 -10.19 2.78 -2.57
N PHE A 269 -9.35 2.31 -1.63
CA PHE A 269 -8.09 2.96 -1.32
C PHE A 269 -7.15 3.02 -2.51
N PHE A 270 -7.01 1.92 -3.26
CA PHE A 270 -6.20 1.90 -4.48
C PHE A 270 -6.70 2.95 -5.50
N ALA A 271 -8.01 2.99 -5.76
CA ALA A 271 -8.60 3.97 -6.67
C ALA A 271 -8.41 5.41 -6.16
N LEU A 272 -8.61 5.65 -4.85
CA LEU A 272 -8.41 6.97 -4.24
C LEU A 272 -6.96 7.42 -4.32
N GLY A 273 -5.97 6.55 -4.11
CA GLY A 273 -4.55 6.89 -4.25
C GLY A 273 -4.22 7.41 -5.66
N VAL A 274 -4.76 6.76 -6.69
CA VAL A 274 -4.62 7.19 -8.08
C VAL A 274 -5.36 8.50 -8.34
N LEU A 275 -6.62 8.62 -7.90
CA LEU A 275 -7.43 9.82 -8.13
C LEU A 275 -6.86 11.06 -7.43
N VAL A 276 -6.39 10.91 -6.19
CA VAL A 276 -5.71 11.97 -5.44
C VAL A 276 -4.41 12.35 -6.14
N GLY A 277 -3.62 11.38 -6.61
CA GLY A 277 -2.43 11.63 -7.40
C GLY A 277 -2.72 12.48 -8.65
N ILE A 278 -3.79 12.15 -9.38
CA ILE A 278 -4.22 12.91 -10.57
C ILE A 278 -4.71 14.31 -10.21
N ALA A 279 -5.49 14.45 -9.14
CA ALA A 279 -6.09 15.74 -8.76
C ALA A 279 -5.08 16.70 -8.11
N ALA A 280 -4.14 16.19 -7.30
CA ALA A 280 -3.23 17.00 -6.51
C ALA A 280 -1.95 17.41 -7.26
N PHE A 281 -1.43 16.57 -8.17
CA PHE A 281 -0.11 16.78 -8.77
C PHE A 281 -0.18 17.01 -10.29
N LYS A 282 -0.41 18.27 -10.70
CA LYS A 282 -0.59 18.66 -12.12
C LYS A 282 0.67 19.16 -12.82
N ASP A 283 1.79 19.19 -12.11
CA ASP A 283 3.06 19.69 -12.65
C ASP A 283 3.59 18.78 -13.77
N THR A 284 4.19 19.39 -14.77
CA THR A 284 4.90 18.69 -15.85
C THR A 284 6.24 18.12 -15.35
N ALA A 285 6.77 17.13 -16.06
CA ALA A 285 8.08 16.55 -15.73
C ALA A 285 9.20 17.60 -15.64
N ALA A 286 9.16 18.66 -16.46
CA ALA A 286 10.15 19.74 -16.45
C ALA A 286 10.02 20.61 -15.19
N GLU A 287 8.80 20.97 -14.81
CA GLU A 287 8.51 21.75 -13.59
C GLU A 287 8.91 20.97 -12.34
N GLN A 288 8.57 19.68 -12.28
CA GLN A 288 8.96 18.83 -11.16
C GLN A 288 10.49 18.64 -11.06
N ALA A 289 11.18 18.50 -12.21
CA ALA A 289 12.63 18.42 -12.24
C ALA A 289 13.30 19.73 -11.77
N ALA A 290 12.72 20.89 -12.12
CA ALA A 290 13.19 22.17 -11.63
C ALA A 290 12.96 22.32 -10.12
N ALA A 291 11.77 21.99 -9.62
CA ALA A 291 11.43 22.06 -8.20
C ALA A 291 12.29 21.10 -7.35
N SER A 292 12.59 19.90 -7.85
CA SER A 292 13.44 18.90 -7.19
C SER A 292 14.89 19.35 -7.00
N LYS A 293 15.39 20.28 -7.84
CA LYS A 293 16.73 20.85 -7.68
C LYS A 293 16.81 21.84 -6.52
N THR A 294 15.70 22.49 -6.18
CA THR A 294 15.64 23.46 -5.07
C THR A 294 15.25 22.77 -3.75
N PHE A 295 14.37 21.78 -3.81
CA PHE A 295 13.83 21.08 -2.64
C PHE A 295 14.53 19.74 -2.40
N LEU A 296 15.26 19.63 -1.27
CA LEU A 296 16.10 18.48 -0.91
C LEU A 296 17.02 18.06 -2.07
N PRO A 297 17.96 18.94 -2.48
CA PRO A 297 18.86 18.65 -3.59
C PRO A 297 19.72 17.42 -3.28
N VAL A 298 19.83 16.53 -4.27
CA VAL A 298 20.80 15.43 -4.21
C VAL A 298 22.18 16.03 -4.48
N PRO A 299 23.20 15.75 -3.63
CA PRO A 299 24.56 16.21 -3.89
C PRO A 299 25.02 15.71 -5.26
N THR A 300 25.48 16.61 -6.12
CA THR A 300 26.16 16.23 -7.37
C THR A 300 27.54 15.72 -7.00
N ILE A 301 27.76 14.42 -7.21
CA ILE A 301 29.07 13.76 -7.09
C ILE A 301 29.89 14.09 -8.33
#